data_AF-A0A939YL17-F1
#
_entry.id   AF-A0A939YL17-F1
#
_cell.length_a   1.000
_cell.length_b   1.000
_cell.length_c   1.000
_cell.angle_alpha   90.00
_cell.angle_beta   90.00
_cell.angle_gamma   90.00
#
_symmetry.space_group_name_H-M   'P 1'
#
loop_
_entity.id
_entity.type
_entity.pdbx_description
1 polymer ?
#
loop_
_entity_poly.entity_id
_entity_poly.type
_entity_poly.pdbx_seq_one_letter_code
_entity_poly.pdbx_strand_id
1 'polypeptide(L)'
;MKKRIPARLIPVITSAAFILSAYHSGCITEAGSAALPAAVTAGGQTAEDPEVKPENPYNYQDDREVPYDGRKWIQPREWNSPTIRPGDYKGGIMLYFDKIGLEPEDSRGKVQRVYFSLTGATEPVSHIKFHFFYDTRLTVVENSAGEVLTKGKALKEFTTGSAMAEEGQLVFYAYSPDDIMLDAGSIFTVDFLVPENAEPGDVYPFGLSYVADNVAADTFIGSQQDDAGRLQMTYVFTKGIYSGFIRINGEKKPEVYTGDVNGDGVVDSADASEVLLIYAGASTGGDDVPADIKDAADINGDGLVDSADASLILEYYAYVSTGGTDTPDEYFKNSGNQ
;
A
#
# COMPACT_ATOMS: atom_id res chain seq x y z
N MET A 1 12.28 -5.80 48.32
CA MET A 1 13.40 -5.89 47.37
C MET A 1 12.84 -6.08 45.96
N LYS A 2 12.77 -5.01 45.16
CA LYS A 2 12.30 -5.06 43.76
C LYS A 2 13.49 -5.48 42.87
N LYS A 3 13.40 -6.61 42.17
CA LYS A 3 14.37 -7.01 41.14
C LYS A 3 13.97 -6.35 39.81
N ARG A 4 14.82 -5.45 39.32
CA ARG A 4 14.74 -4.85 37.98
C ARG A 4 15.14 -5.89 36.93
N ILE A 5 14.31 -6.05 35.90
CA ILE A 5 14.63 -6.78 34.67
C ILE A 5 15.32 -5.77 33.73
N PRO A 6 16.47 -6.09 33.09
CA PRO A 6 17.13 -5.16 32.20
C PRO A 6 16.40 -5.08 30.86
N ALA A 7 16.14 -3.85 30.41
CA ALA A 7 15.68 -3.56 29.06
C ALA A 7 16.74 -3.99 28.04
N ARG A 8 16.37 -4.83 27.08
CA ARG A 8 17.20 -5.12 25.90
C ARG A 8 17.14 -3.91 24.98
N LEU A 9 18.31 -3.30 24.73
CA LEU A 9 18.50 -2.33 23.65
C LEU A 9 18.27 -3.04 22.31
N ILE A 10 17.35 -2.51 21.51
CA ILE A 10 17.25 -2.79 20.07
C ILE A 10 18.32 -1.93 19.39
N PRO A 11 19.26 -2.51 18.62
CA PRO A 11 20.20 -1.69 17.87
C PRO A 11 19.46 -1.05 16.69
N VAL A 12 19.42 0.28 16.69
CA VAL A 12 19.08 1.09 15.52
C VAL A 12 20.16 0.87 14.49
N ILE A 13 19.87 0.09 13.44
CA ILE A 13 20.75 -0.05 12.28
C ILE A 13 20.49 1.16 11.38
N THR A 14 21.21 2.24 11.67
CA THR A 14 21.30 3.40 10.78
C THR A 14 22.13 3.07 9.54
N SER A 15 21.48 3.20 8.39
CA SER A 15 22.04 3.69 7.12
C SER A 15 23.10 2.84 6.39
N ALA A 16 22.61 1.95 5.52
CA ALA A 16 23.36 1.46 4.35
C ALA A 16 23.08 2.26 3.07
N ALA A 17 22.42 3.43 3.14
CA ALA A 17 22.06 4.26 1.99
C ALA A 17 23.21 5.15 1.45
N PHE A 18 24.38 5.17 2.10
CA PHE A 18 25.43 6.15 1.81
C PHE A 18 26.43 5.76 0.71
N ILE A 19 26.38 4.53 0.15
CA ILE A 19 27.46 4.04 -0.73
C ILE A 19 27.27 4.40 -2.22
N LEU A 20 26.11 4.91 -2.67
CA LEU A 20 25.88 5.15 -4.11
C LEU A 20 25.65 6.61 -4.55
N SER A 21 25.96 7.62 -3.72
CA SER A 21 25.91 9.03 -4.18
C SER A 21 27.20 9.52 -4.86
N ALA A 22 28.26 8.70 -4.92
CA ALA A 22 29.57 9.13 -5.45
C ALA A 22 29.72 9.03 -6.98
N TYR A 23 28.73 8.52 -7.72
CA TYR A 23 28.86 8.34 -9.18
C TYR A 23 28.18 9.41 -10.05
N HIS A 24 27.50 10.40 -9.45
CA HIS A 24 26.80 11.45 -10.23
C HIS A 24 27.62 12.70 -10.55
N SER A 25 28.96 12.62 -10.52
CA SER A 25 29.81 13.70 -11.05
C SER A 25 31.16 13.18 -11.52
N GLY A 26 31.40 13.27 -12.83
CA GLY A 26 32.75 13.22 -13.39
C GLY A 26 32.90 12.34 -14.61
N CYS A 27 32.65 12.92 -15.78
CA CYS A 27 33.27 12.45 -17.01
C CYS A 27 34.76 12.86 -16.97
N ILE A 28 35.70 11.96 -16.64
CA ILE A 28 37.14 12.13 -16.97
C ILE A 28 37.78 10.76 -17.27
N THR A 29 38.57 10.78 -18.35
CA THR A 29 39.45 9.79 -18.96
C THR A 29 40.48 9.11 -18.05
N GLU A 30 40.77 7.84 -18.38
CA GLU A 30 41.93 6.97 -18.15
C GLU A 30 43.00 7.22 -17.04
N ALA A 31 43.31 6.10 -16.39
CA ALA A 31 44.60 5.62 -15.86
C ALA A 31 45.18 6.19 -14.54
N GLY A 32 45.39 5.29 -13.57
CA GLY A 32 46.47 5.41 -12.58
C GLY A 32 46.08 5.14 -11.13
N SER A 33 46.65 4.07 -10.57
CA SER A 33 46.75 3.78 -9.13
C SER A 33 47.27 4.98 -8.32
N ALA A 34 46.55 5.39 -7.26
CA ALA A 34 47.12 5.99 -6.05
C ALA A 34 46.08 6.13 -4.93
N ALA A 35 46.55 5.99 -3.69
CA ALA A 35 45.81 5.96 -2.44
C ALA A 35 45.05 7.26 -2.08
N LEU A 36 44.00 7.09 -1.27
CA LEU A 36 43.17 8.14 -0.65
C LEU A 36 44.01 9.16 0.16
N PRO A 37 43.75 10.48 0.05
CA PRO A 37 44.14 11.44 1.07
C PRO A 37 42.95 11.90 1.94
N ALA A 38 43.32 12.28 3.16
CA ALA A 38 42.47 12.57 4.30
C ALA A 38 41.61 13.85 4.18
N ALA A 39 40.56 13.86 5.00
CA ALA A 39 39.51 14.87 5.11
C ALA A 39 40.01 16.33 5.31
N VAL A 40 39.35 17.26 4.62
CA VAL A 40 39.30 18.68 4.98
C VAL A 40 37.83 19.05 5.19
N THR A 41 37.50 19.39 6.43
CA THR A 41 36.23 19.97 6.85
C THR A 41 36.19 21.45 6.49
N ALA A 42 35.16 21.87 5.75
CA ALA A 42 34.75 23.26 5.66
C ALA A 42 33.23 23.33 5.65
N GLY A 43 32.68 23.91 6.71
CA GLY A 43 31.25 24.03 6.94
C GLY A 43 30.58 25.03 6.01
N GLY A 44 29.40 24.65 5.54
CA GLY A 44 28.39 25.53 4.98
C GLY A 44 27.03 24.90 5.26
N GLN A 45 26.34 25.39 6.28
CA GLN A 45 24.94 25.04 6.53
C GLN A 45 24.10 25.73 5.46
N THR A 46 23.74 25.02 4.40
CA THR A 46 22.57 25.37 3.60
C THR A 46 21.36 24.79 4.33
N ALA A 47 20.38 25.65 4.65
CA ALA A 47 19.10 25.21 5.17
C ALA A 47 18.47 24.23 4.17
N GLU A 48 18.36 22.97 4.56
CA GLU A 48 17.64 21.95 3.81
C GLU A 48 16.16 22.33 3.80
N ASP A 49 15.60 22.52 2.60
CA ASP A 49 14.15 22.60 2.38
C ASP A 49 13.54 21.30 2.97
N PRO A 50 12.48 21.34 3.79
CA PRO A 50 11.94 20.12 4.39
C PRO A 50 11.62 19.11 3.30
N GLU A 51 12.26 17.94 3.40
CA GLU A 51 12.08 16.83 2.47
C GLU A 51 10.59 16.47 2.39
N VAL A 52 9.95 16.80 1.26
CA VAL A 52 8.55 16.46 1.02
C VAL A 52 8.49 14.95 0.78
N LYS A 53 8.05 14.22 1.81
CA LYS A 53 7.85 12.77 1.71
C LYS A 53 6.79 12.44 0.65
N PRO A 54 7.00 11.39 -0.16
CA PRO A 54 5.99 10.96 -1.12
C PRO A 54 4.79 10.36 -0.39
N GLU A 55 3.59 10.83 -0.70
CA GLU A 55 2.33 10.26 -0.20
C GLU A 55 2.09 8.86 -0.79
N ASN A 56 1.63 7.91 0.03
CA ASN A 56 1.20 6.58 -0.40
C ASN A 56 -0.23 6.63 -0.98
N PRO A 57 -0.42 6.52 -2.31
CA PRO A 57 -1.75 6.61 -2.93
C PRO A 57 -2.55 5.31 -2.84
N TYR A 58 -1.99 4.24 -2.29
CA TYR A 58 -2.62 2.93 -2.20
C TYR A 58 -3.21 2.65 -0.81
N ASN A 59 -2.99 3.54 0.16
CA ASN A 59 -3.42 3.28 1.52
C ASN A 59 -4.91 3.52 1.74
N TYR A 60 -5.61 2.57 2.35
CA TYR A 60 -7.03 2.64 2.75
C TYR A 60 -7.97 3.15 1.65
N GLN A 61 -7.93 2.53 0.47
CA GLN A 61 -8.60 3.03 -0.73
C GLN A 61 -10.05 2.58 -0.87
N ASP A 62 -10.78 2.48 0.25
CA ASP A 62 -12.19 2.09 0.31
C ASP A 62 -12.51 0.80 -0.50
N ASP A 63 -11.59 -0.18 -0.46
CA ASP A 63 -11.66 -1.44 -1.20
C ASP A 63 -11.79 -1.26 -2.73
N ARG A 64 -11.05 -0.30 -3.29
CA ARG A 64 -11.00 -0.03 -4.73
C ARG A 64 -9.62 -0.28 -5.33
N GLU A 65 -9.64 -0.61 -6.62
CA GLU A 65 -8.42 -0.58 -7.44
C GLU A 65 -7.93 0.86 -7.58
N VAL A 66 -6.62 1.06 -7.42
CA VAL A 66 -5.94 2.33 -7.67
C VAL A 66 -5.14 2.24 -8.97
N PRO A 67 -5.48 3.01 -10.02
CA PRO A 67 -4.69 3.07 -11.23
C PRO A 67 -3.38 3.84 -11.00
N TYR A 68 -2.36 3.53 -11.80
CA TYR A 68 -1.10 4.29 -11.78
C TYR A 68 -1.32 5.74 -12.26
N ASP A 69 -0.80 6.73 -11.51
CA ASP A 69 -0.87 8.14 -11.90
C ASP A 69 0.39 8.60 -12.66
N GLY A 70 0.36 8.44 -13.98
CA GLY A 70 1.45 8.89 -14.87
C GLY A 70 1.64 10.41 -14.93
N ARG A 71 0.76 11.23 -14.32
CA ARG A 71 0.94 12.69 -14.26
C ARG A 71 2.03 13.10 -13.26
N LYS A 72 2.41 12.21 -12.34
CA LYS A 72 3.52 12.43 -11.40
C LYS A 72 4.90 12.42 -12.06
N TRP A 73 5.02 11.84 -13.26
CA TRP A 73 6.28 11.83 -14.01
C TRP A 73 6.81 13.24 -14.28
N ILE A 74 8.09 13.43 -14.01
CA ILE A 74 8.83 14.65 -14.33
C ILE A 74 10.02 14.25 -15.19
N GLN A 75 10.14 14.87 -16.37
CA GLN A 75 11.32 14.65 -17.21
C GLN A 75 12.58 15.15 -16.48
N PRO A 76 13.63 14.32 -16.33
CA PRO A 76 14.88 14.73 -15.69
C PRO A 76 15.47 15.99 -16.36
N ARG A 77 15.90 16.96 -15.54
CA ARG A 77 16.43 18.23 -16.04
C ARG A 77 17.78 18.06 -16.72
N GLU A 78 18.53 17.06 -16.27
CA GLU A 78 19.87 16.69 -16.71
C GLU A 78 19.89 16.23 -18.18
N TRP A 79 18.75 15.78 -18.70
CA TRP A 79 18.63 15.37 -20.11
C TRP A 79 18.80 16.53 -21.10
N ASN A 80 18.62 17.78 -20.64
CA ASN A 80 18.78 19.00 -21.43
C ASN A 80 18.14 18.90 -22.83
N SER A 81 16.93 18.33 -22.89
CA SER A 81 16.21 18.04 -24.13
C SER A 81 14.81 18.67 -24.11
N PRO A 82 14.19 18.91 -25.28
CA PRO A 82 12.76 19.23 -25.34
C PRO A 82 11.92 18.16 -24.63
N THR A 83 10.70 18.53 -24.23
CA THR A 83 9.75 17.59 -23.63
C THR A 83 9.50 16.40 -24.57
N ILE A 84 9.82 15.20 -24.08
CA ILE A 84 9.61 13.96 -24.80
C ILE A 84 8.12 13.61 -24.75
N ARG A 85 7.52 13.33 -25.92
CA ARG A 85 6.11 12.96 -25.99
C ARG A 85 5.99 11.43 -25.94
N PRO A 86 5.28 10.85 -24.95
CA PRO A 86 5.17 9.40 -24.84
C PRO A 86 4.44 8.76 -26.04
N GLY A 87 3.61 9.50 -26.80
CA GLY A 87 2.99 8.99 -28.03
C GLY A 87 3.95 8.73 -29.20
N ASP A 88 5.19 9.22 -29.09
CA ASP A 88 6.23 8.97 -30.10
C ASP A 88 6.84 7.57 -29.94
N TYR A 89 6.72 6.95 -28.75
CA TYR A 89 7.11 5.56 -28.52
C TYR A 89 6.20 4.60 -29.30
N LYS A 90 6.79 3.68 -30.07
CA LYS A 90 6.07 2.70 -30.90
C LYS A 90 6.09 1.28 -30.35
N GLY A 91 6.85 1.05 -29.27
CA GLY A 91 6.84 -0.23 -28.55
C GLY A 91 5.59 -0.39 -27.69
N GLY A 92 5.46 -1.58 -27.08
CA GLY A 92 4.33 -1.95 -26.23
C GLY A 92 4.77 -2.38 -24.83
N ILE A 93 5.83 -1.77 -24.29
CA ILE A 93 6.35 -2.15 -22.98
C ILE A 93 5.26 -1.97 -21.91
N MET A 94 5.10 -3.00 -21.09
CA MET A 94 4.19 -3.00 -19.94
C MET A 94 4.95 -3.49 -18.74
N LEU A 95 4.90 -2.72 -17.65
CA LEU A 95 5.32 -3.12 -16.31
C LEU A 95 4.06 -3.26 -15.47
N TYR A 96 3.79 -4.43 -14.93
CA TYR A 96 2.49 -4.72 -14.31
C TYR A 96 2.64 -5.59 -13.07
N PHE A 97 1.80 -5.27 -12.09
CA PHE A 97 1.58 -6.10 -10.93
C PHE A 97 0.46 -7.12 -11.18
N ASP A 98 0.51 -8.24 -10.46
CA ASP A 98 -0.58 -9.20 -10.45
C ASP A 98 -1.88 -8.58 -9.91
N LYS A 99 -3.01 -9.05 -10.46
CA LYS A 99 -4.34 -8.87 -9.90
C LYS A 99 -4.82 -10.23 -9.41
N ILE A 100 -4.88 -10.40 -8.09
CA ILE A 100 -5.09 -11.70 -7.44
C ILE A 100 -6.47 -11.71 -6.78
N GLY A 101 -7.26 -12.74 -7.04
CA GLY A 101 -8.46 -13.06 -6.28
C GLY A 101 -8.19 -14.26 -5.38
N LEU A 102 -8.51 -14.14 -4.09
CA LEU A 102 -8.36 -15.21 -3.10
C LEU A 102 -9.73 -15.59 -2.54
N GLU A 103 -9.97 -16.88 -2.34
CA GLU A 103 -11.15 -17.32 -1.60
C GLU A 103 -10.99 -16.98 -0.09
N PRO A 104 -12.06 -16.59 0.63
CA PRO A 104 -11.98 -16.18 2.03
C PRO A 104 -11.23 -17.18 2.93
N GLU A 105 -11.51 -18.47 2.79
CA GLU A 105 -10.91 -19.57 3.54
C GLU A 105 -9.39 -19.73 3.33
N ASP A 106 -8.89 -19.29 2.17
CA ASP A 106 -7.49 -19.41 1.76
C ASP A 106 -6.72 -18.09 1.89
N SER A 107 -7.37 -17.04 2.38
CA SER A 107 -6.79 -15.69 2.43
C SER A 107 -6.29 -15.29 3.82
N ARG A 108 -7.10 -15.47 4.87
CA ARG A 108 -6.85 -14.94 6.21
C ARG A 108 -5.57 -15.47 6.83
N GLY A 109 -4.67 -14.57 7.22
CA GLY A 109 -3.39 -14.93 7.84
C GLY A 109 -2.45 -15.72 6.91
N LYS A 110 -2.73 -15.74 5.59
CA LYS A 110 -1.89 -16.44 4.61
C LYS A 110 -0.95 -15.48 3.91
N VAL A 111 0.21 -16.01 3.56
CA VAL A 111 1.20 -15.30 2.76
C VAL A 111 0.86 -15.47 1.29
N GLN A 112 0.58 -14.36 0.62
CA GLN A 112 0.36 -14.27 -0.82
C GLN A 112 1.56 -13.62 -1.50
N ARG A 113 2.18 -14.34 -2.43
CA ARG A 113 3.23 -13.78 -3.30
C ARG A 113 2.62 -12.99 -4.44
N VAL A 114 3.11 -11.78 -4.64
CA VAL A 114 2.74 -10.89 -5.75
C VAL A 114 3.95 -10.70 -6.65
N TYR A 115 3.74 -10.79 -7.96
CA TYR A 115 4.78 -10.52 -8.96
C TYR A 115 4.63 -9.11 -9.53
N PHE A 116 5.76 -8.41 -9.66
CA PHE A 116 5.90 -7.27 -10.56
C PHE A 116 6.66 -7.73 -11.79
N SER A 117 6.03 -7.67 -12.96
CA SER A 117 6.53 -8.25 -14.20
C SER A 117 6.63 -7.23 -15.31
N LEU A 118 7.45 -7.53 -16.32
CA LEU A 118 7.50 -6.76 -17.55
C LEU A 118 7.29 -7.62 -18.78
N THR A 119 6.85 -6.97 -19.85
CA THR A 119 6.89 -7.49 -21.23
C THR A 119 7.15 -6.35 -22.20
N GLY A 120 7.66 -6.67 -23.40
CA GLY A 120 7.70 -5.73 -24.52
C GLY A 120 8.72 -4.59 -24.42
N ALA A 121 9.79 -4.75 -23.63
CA ALA A 121 10.93 -3.82 -23.66
C ALA A 121 11.59 -3.82 -25.04
N THR A 122 11.91 -2.64 -25.56
CA THR A 122 12.56 -2.47 -26.87
C THR A 122 13.96 -1.87 -26.75
N GLU A 123 14.26 -1.22 -25.63
CA GLU A 123 15.56 -0.62 -25.34
C GLU A 123 16.21 -1.27 -24.12
N PRO A 124 17.53 -1.46 -24.13
CA PRO A 124 18.24 -2.06 -23.02
C PRO A 124 18.27 -1.13 -21.80
N VAL A 125 18.37 -1.74 -20.61
CA VAL A 125 18.49 -1.02 -19.33
C VAL A 125 19.64 -1.56 -18.50
N SER A 126 20.20 -0.70 -17.66
CA SER A 126 21.23 -1.06 -16.66
C SER A 126 20.95 -0.43 -15.30
N HIS A 127 20.11 0.60 -15.25
CA HIS A 127 19.75 1.33 -14.04
C HIS A 127 18.24 1.27 -13.84
N ILE A 128 17.82 0.67 -12.72
CA ILE A 128 16.43 0.57 -12.32
C ILE A 128 16.29 1.06 -10.88
N LYS A 129 15.40 2.00 -10.64
CA LYS A 129 14.94 2.42 -9.31
C LYS A 129 13.42 2.57 -9.35
N PHE A 130 12.72 1.97 -8.39
CA PHE A 130 11.28 2.12 -8.24
C PHE A 130 10.91 2.35 -6.78
N HIS A 131 9.94 3.22 -6.56
CA HIS A 131 9.17 3.27 -5.33
C HIS A 131 7.88 2.47 -5.49
N PHE A 132 7.75 1.45 -4.63
CA PHE A 132 6.60 0.58 -4.57
C PHE A 132 5.79 0.90 -3.31
N PHE A 133 4.50 1.08 -3.49
CA PHE A 133 3.56 1.45 -2.45
C PHE A 133 2.44 0.42 -2.36
N TYR A 134 1.92 0.22 -1.16
CA TYR A 134 0.90 -0.79 -0.88
C TYR A 134 -0.05 -0.34 0.22
N ASP A 135 -1.24 -0.94 0.25
CA ASP A 135 -2.21 -0.79 1.33
C ASP A 135 -1.66 -1.35 2.64
N THR A 136 -1.56 -0.54 3.69
CA THR A 136 -0.91 -0.93 4.95
C THR A 136 -1.73 -1.92 5.78
N ARG A 137 -2.93 -2.31 5.34
CA ARG A 137 -3.63 -3.48 5.88
C ARG A 137 -2.89 -4.78 5.56
N LEU A 138 -2.08 -4.80 4.50
CA LEU A 138 -1.16 -5.91 4.19
C LEU A 138 0.14 -5.75 4.99
N THR A 139 0.71 -6.87 5.43
CA THR A 139 2.04 -6.88 6.07
C THR A 139 3.07 -7.49 5.13
N VAL A 140 4.20 -6.82 4.90
CA VAL A 140 5.30 -7.38 4.11
C VAL A 140 6.00 -8.48 4.89
N VAL A 141 6.24 -9.61 4.23
CA VAL A 141 7.00 -10.74 4.77
C VAL A 141 8.38 -10.76 4.13
N GLU A 142 9.42 -10.60 4.94
CA GLU A 142 10.80 -10.69 4.48
C GLU A 142 11.11 -12.10 3.97
N ASN A 143 11.92 -12.18 2.91
CA ASN A 143 12.41 -13.44 2.40
C ASN A 143 13.46 -14.07 3.33
N SER A 144 13.95 -15.27 3.00
CA SER A 144 14.95 -15.97 3.82
C SER A 144 16.28 -15.23 4.00
N ALA A 145 16.55 -14.20 3.18
CA ALA A 145 17.73 -13.34 3.28
C ALA A 145 17.47 -12.06 4.10
N GLY A 146 16.25 -11.87 4.62
CA GLY A 146 15.85 -10.65 5.33
C GLY A 146 15.54 -9.47 4.40
N GLU A 147 15.29 -9.72 3.11
CA GLU A 147 14.95 -8.69 2.14
C GLU A 147 13.43 -8.60 1.95
N VAL A 148 12.93 -7.38 1.79
CA VAL A 148 11.49 -7.10 1.59
C VAL A 148 10.99 -7.45 0.18
N LEU A 149 11.90 -7.51 -0.80
CA LEU A 149 11.61 -7.91 -2.18
C LEU A 149 12.57 -8.99 -2.64
N THR A 150 12.07 -9.95 -3.41
CA THR A 150 12.89 -11.01 -4.01
C THR A 150 13.15 -10.75 -5.49
N LYS A 151 14.41 -10.86 -5.92
CA LYS A 151 14.81 -10.67 -7.32
C LYS A 151 14.05 -11.61 -8.28
N GLY A 152 13.47 -11.04 -9.33
CA GLY A 152 12.77 -11.76 -10.38
C GLY A 152 13.68 -12.23 -11.52
N LYS A 153 13.12 -13.06 -12.40
CA LYS A 153 13.87 -13.74 -13.47
C LYS A 153 14.35 -12.80 -14.57
N ALA A 154 13.63 -11.71 -14.84
CA ALA A 154 14.03 -10.72 -15.85
C ALA A 154 15.35 -10.04 -15.46
N LEU A 155 15.67 -9.99 -14.17
CA LEU A 155 16.86 -9.34 -13.62
C LEU A 155 17.99 -10.31 -13.28
N LYS A 156 18.07 -11.46 -13.96
CA LYS A 156 19.11 -12.49 -13.73
C LYS A 156 20.54 -11.93 -13.77
N GLU A 157 20.80 -10.94 -14.62
CA GLU A 157 22.09 -10.27 -14.82
C GLU A 157 22.31 -9.05 -13.93
N PHE A 158 21.34 -8.70 -13.08
CA PHE A 158 21.43 -7.53 -12.20
C PHE A 158 21.82 -7.91 -10.77
N THR A 159 22.55 -7.01 -10.14
CA THR A 159 22.61 -6.91 -8.68
C THR A 159 21.41 -6.09 -8.21
N THR A 160 20.70 -6.58 -7.20
CA THR A 160 19.49 -5.93 -6.68
C THR A 160 19.62 -5.63 -5.21
N GLY A 161 18.84 -4.68 -4.72
CA GLY A 161 18.53 -4.56 -3.30
C GLY A 161 17.19 -3.88 -3.08
N SER A 162 16.71 -3.98 -1.86
CA SER A 162 15.43 -3.42 -1.46
C SER A 162 15.42 -3.03 0.01
N ALA A 163 14.56 -2.08 0.37
CA ALA A 163 14.36 -1.65 1.75
C ALA A 163 12.93 -1.14 1.97
N MET A 164 12.42 -1.31 3.19
CA MET A 164 11.26 -0.57 3.68
C MET A 164 11.71 0.85 4.03
N ALA A 165 11.26 1.85 3.27
CA ALA A 165 11.55 3.25 3.58
C ALA A 165 10.71 3.71 4.78
N GLU A 166 9.42 3.38 4.74
CA GLU A 166 8.47 3.46 5.85
C GLU A 166 7.31 2.49 5.57
N GLU A 167 6.44 2.28 6.54
CA GLU A 167 5.29 1.39 6.37
C GLU A 167 4.43 1.85 5.18
N GLY A 168 4.15 0.93 4.25
CA GLY A 168 3.43 1.23 3.01
C GLY A 168 4.32 1.70 1.86
N GLN A 169 5.65 1.82 2.05
CA GLN A 169 6.59 2.28 1.02
C GLN A 169 7.88 1.44 1.02
N LEU A 170 8.11 0.72 -0.08
CA LEU A 170 9.36 0.02 -0.38
C LEU A 170 10.14 0.75 -1.47
N VAL A 171 11.46 0.64 -1.41
CA VAL A 171 12.36 1.07 -2.47
C VAL A 171 13.04 -0.14 -3.06
N PHE A 172 13.09 -0.22 -4.38
CA PHE A 172 13.79 -1.25 -5.14
C PHE A 172 14.85 -0.60 -6.02
N TYR A 173 16.04 -1.20 -6.06
CA TYR A 173 17.10 -0.81 -6.98
C TYR A 173 17.72 -2.04 -7.63
N ALA A 174 17.99 -1.93 -8.94
CA ALA A 174 18.74 -2.91 -9.68
C ALA A 174 19.79 -2.22 -10.56
N TYR A 175 21.00 -2.78 -10.56
CA TYR A 175 22.12 -2.30 -11.35
C TYR A 175 22.79 -3.45 -12.10
N SER A 176 23.16 -3.19 -13.35
CA SER A 176 24.02 -4.03 -14.17
C SER A 176 25.16 -3.18 -14.73
N PRO A 177 26.41 -3.70 -14.78
CA PRO A 177 27.51 -3.00 -15.47
C PRO A 177 27.29 -2.92 -16.99
N ASP A 178 26.49 -3.83 -17.55
CA ASP A 178 26.17 -3.90 -18.97
C ASP A 178 24.72 -3.46 -19.22
N ASP A 179 24.45 -2.87 -20.39
CA ASP A 179 23.10 -2.52 -20.84
C ASP A 179 22.39 -3.78 -21.35
N ILE A 180 21.38 -4.23 -20.61
CA ILE A 180 20.71 -5.52 -20.83
C ILE A 180 19.35 -5.31 -21.51
N MET A 181 19.11 -6.03 -22.60
CA MET A 181 17.77 -6.16 -23.17
C MET A 181 16.95 -7.13 -22.31
N LEU A 182 15.94 -6.63 -21.61
CA LEU A 182 15.17 -7.46 -20.69
C LEU A 182 14.19 -8.39 -21.43
N ASP A 183 14.26 -9.68 -21.11
CA ASP A 183 13.24 -10.65 -21.48
C ASP A 183 11.95 -10.42 -20.67
N ALA A 184 10.81 -10.83 -21.21
CA ALA A 184 9.56 -10.85 -20.47
C ALA A 184 9.68 -11.75 -19.21
N GLY A 185 9.21 -11.25 -18.08
CA GLY A 185 9.29 -11.98 -16.81
C GLY A 185 9.22 -11.07 -15.59
N SER A 186 9.38 -11.67 -14.41
CA SER A 186 9.32 -10.94 -13.15
C SER A 186 10.55 -10.06 -12.95
N ILE A 187 10.34 -8.81 -12.58
CA ILE A 187 11.35 -7.86 -12.09
C ILE A 187 11.67 -8.21 -10.63
N PHE A 188 10.64 -8.28 -9.80
CA PHE A 188 10.74 -8.73 -8.40
C PHE A 188 9.41 -9.36 -7.94
N THR A 189 9.44 -9.99 -6.77
CA THR A 189 8.24 -10.41 -6.05
C THR A 189 8.23 -9.83 -4.65
N VAL A 190 7.03 -9.58 -4.12
CA VAL A 190 6.79 -9.23 -2.72
C VAL A 190 5.87 -10.28 -2.12
N ASP A 191 6.14 -10.69 -0.89
CA ASP A 191 5.28 -11.61 -0.14
C ASP A 191 4.49 -10.78 0.88
N PHE A 192 3.15 -10.82 0.78
CA PHE A 192 2.26 -10.12 1.71
C PHE A 192 1.53 -11.13 2.59
N LEU A 193 1.56 -10.91 3.89
CA LEU A 193 0.61 -11.51 4.82
C LEU A 193 -0.71 -10.75 4.71
N VAL A 194 -1.74 -11.45 4.28
CA VAL A 194 -3.12 -10.96 4.27
C VAL A 194 -3.66 -10.95 5.71
N PRO A 195 -4.37 -9.89 6.13
CA PRO A 195 -4.79 -9.76 7.51
C PRO A 195 -5.78 -10.86 7.93
N GLU A 196 -5.76 -11.23 9.21
CA GLU A 196 -6.63 -12.29 9.78
C GLU A 196 -8.12 -11.92 9.72
N ASN A 197 -8.43 -10.63 9.78
CA ASN A 197 -9.78 -10.09 9.68
C ASN A 197 -10.19 -9.76 8.23
N ALA A 198 -9.48 -10.25 7.21
CA ALA A 198 -9.85 -10.04 5.82
C ALA A 198 -11.28 -10.54 5.53
N GLU A 199 -12.08 -9.73 4.86
CA GLU A 199 -13.48 -10.03 4.57
C GLU A 199 -13.73 -10.19 3.07
N PRO A 200 -14.72 -10.99 2.66
CA PRO A 200 -15.19 -11.01 1.28
C PRO A 200 -15.42 -9.59 0.75
N GLY A 201 -14.96 -9.31 -0.45
CA GLY A 201 -15.10 -7.98 -1.07
C GLY A 201 -13.97 -7.00 -0.73
N ASP A 202 -13.13 -7.26 0.28
CA ASP A 202 -11.95 -6.43 0.56
C ASP A 202 -11.02 -6.37 -0.67
N VAL A 203 -10.42 -5.20 -0.89
CA VAL A 203 -9.41 -5.00 -1.92
C VAL A 203 -8.22 -4.26 -1.33
N TYR A 204 -7.04 -4.88 -1.43
CA TYR A 204 -5.76 -4.33 -0.99
C TYR A 204 -4.92 -3.95 -2.22
N PRO A 205 -4.97 -2.70 -2.68
CA PRO A 205 -4.26 -2.28 -3.87
C PRO A 205 -2.77 -2.02 -3.59
N PHE A 206 -1.97 -2.12 -4.64
CA PHE A 206 -0.54 -1.82 -4.60
C PHE A 206 -0.01 -1.46 -5.99
N GLY A 207 1.07 -0.71 -6.05
CA GLY A 207 1.68 -0.32 -7.31
C GLY A 207 2.82 0.66 -7.14
N LEU A 208 3.23 1.29 -8.24
CA LEU A 208 4.30 2.29 -8.21
C LEU A 208 3.73 3.70 -8.08
N SER A 209 4.51 4.62 -7.52
CA SER A 209 4.30 6.06 -7.71
C SER A 209 5.63 6.66 -8.11
N TYR A 210 5.66 7.49 -9.15
CA TYR A 210 6.91 8.12 -9.54
C TYR A 210 7.38 9.07 -8.44
N VAL A 211 8.59 8.84 -7.94
CA VAL A 211 9.24 9.70 -6.94
C VAL A 211 10.51 10.28 -7.54
N ALA A 212 10.64 11.59 -7.45
CA ALA A 212 11.87 12.34 -7.67
C ALA A 212 12.29 12.96 -6.34
N ASP A 213 13.05 12.19 -5.55
CA ASP A 213 13.61 12.63 -4.27
C ASP A 213 15.00 13.27 -4.46
N ASN A 214 15.58 13.77 -3.37
CA ASN A 214 16.91 14.41 -3.38
C ASN A 214 18.07 13.40 -3.54
N VAL A 215 17.80 12.09 -3.56
CA VAL A 215 18.80 11.02 -3.62
C VAL A 215 18.94 10.51 -5.05
N ALA A 216 17.85 10.07 -5.67
CA ALA A 216 17.75 9.66 -7.07
C ALA A 216 16.29 9.54 -7.48
N ALA A 217 15.91 10.05 -8.65
CA ALA A 217 14.59 9.80 -9.20
C ALA A 217 14.40 8.34 -9.59
N ASP A 218 13.15 7.87 -9.59
CA ASP A 218 12.80 6.58 -10.17
C ASP A 218 13.27 6.50 -11.63
N THR A 219 13.88 5.37 -11.97
CA THR A 219 14.68 5.21 -13.19
C THR A 219 14.44 3.85 -13.83
N PHE A 220 14.44 3.82 -15.16
CA PHE A 220 14.36 2.59 -15.95
C PHE A 220 15.04 2.84 -17.31
N ILE A 221 16.37 2.82 -17.36
CA ILE A 221 17.15 3.23 -18.54
C ILE A 221 18.53 2.58 -18.62
N GLY A 222 19.10 2.54 -19.82
CA GLY A 222 20.49 2.15 -20.08
C GLY A 222 21.50 3.25 -19.70
N SER A 223 22.77 2.88 -19.64
CA SER A 223 23.89 3.70 -19.19
C SER A 223 24.12 4.91 -20.09
N GLN A 224 23.87 4.75 -21.39
CA GLN A 224 24.05 5.81 -22.39
C GLN A 224 22.96 6.88 -22.36
N GLN A 225 21.78 6.55 -21.81
CA GLN A 225 20.61 7.44 -21.78
C GLN A 225 20.32 8.12 -23.13
N ASP A 226 20.41 7.36 -24.22
CA ASP A 226 20.16 7.86 -25.56
C ASP A 226 18.67 8.21 -25.80
N ASP A 227 18.36 8.79 -26.97
CA ASP A 227 17.00 9.23 -27.29
C ASP A 227 15.97 8.09 -27.21
N ALA A 228 16.35 6.87 -27.59
CA ALA A 228 15.46 5.73 -27.56
C ALA A 228 15.18 5.28 -26.12
N GLY A 229 16.23 5.13 -25.29
CA GLY A 229 16.10 4.79 -23.88
C GLY A 229 15.31 5.83 -23.08
N ARG A 230 15.54 7.12 -23.34
CA ARG A 230 14.76 8.21 -22.72
C ARG A 230 13.30 8.20 -23.13
N LEU A 231 13.02 7.86 -24.40
CA LEU A 231 11.66 7.69 -24.89
C LEU A 231 10.96 6.48 -24.26
N GLN A 232 11.65 5.34 -24.12
CA GLN A 232 11.12 4.17 -23.42
C GLN A 232 10.83 4.50 -21.95
N MET A 233 11.77 5.10 -21.22
CA MET A 233 11.58 5.50 -19.82
C MET A 233 10.39 6.47 -19.66
N THR A 234 10.31 7.48 -20.53
CA THR A 234 9.19 8.43 -20.55
C THR A 234 7.87 7.70 -20.78
N TYR A 235 7.82 6.74 -21.71
CA TYR A 235 6.61 5.95 -21.93
C TYR A 235 6.25 5.10 -20.71
N VAL A 236 7.20 4.40 -20.12
CA VAL A 236 7.00 3.56 -18.92
C VAL A 236 6.34 4.36 -17.81
N PHE A 237 6.94 5.48 -17.39
CA PHE A 237 6.45 6.28 -16.26
C PHE A 237 5.24 7.17 -16.57
N THR A 238 4.76 7.22 -17.82
CA THR A 238 3.53 7.97 -18.16
C THR A 238 2.37 7.08 -18.56
N LYS A 239 2.64 5.89 -19.12
CA LYS A 239 1.63 5.02 -19.76
C LYS A 239 1.87 3.52 -19.59
N GLY A 240 3.10 3.09 -19.28
CA GLY A 240 3.48 1.68 -19.32
C GLY A 240 3.31 0.92 -18.00
N ILE A 241 2.95 1.58 -16.90
CA ILE A 241 2.82 0.95 -15.57
C ILE A 241 1.36 0.63 -15.25
N TYR A 242 1.13 -0.58 -14.74
CA TYR A 242 -0.18 -1.07 -14.32
C TYR A 242 -0.12 -1.55 -12.87
N SER A 243 -1.00 -1.01 -12.04
CA SER A 243 -1.12 -1.38 -10.63
C SER A 243 -1.84 -2.71 -10.46
N GLY A 244 -1.67 -3.31 -9.30
CA GLY A 244 -2.24 -4.60 -8.93
C GLY A 244 -3.06 -4.51 -7.66
N PHE A 245 -3.60 -5.64 -7.25
CA PHE A 245 -4.32 -5.78 -5.98
C PHE A 245 -4.40 -7.24 -5.56
N ILE A 246 -4.64 -7.45 -4.28
CA ILE A 246 -5.26 -8.67 -3.75
C ILE A 246 -6.72 -8.34 -3.45
N ARG A 247 -7.65 -9.16 -3.94
CA ARG A 247 -9.07 -9.08 -3.65
C ARG A 247 -9.49 -10.36 -2.94
N ILE A 248 -10.29 -10.22 -1.89
CA ILE A 248 -10.98 -11.37 -1.31
C ILE A 248 -12.28 -11.56 -2.08
N ASN A 249 -12.45 -12.74 -2.66
CA ASN A 249 -13.62 -13.08 -3.46
C ASN A 249 -14.88 -13.12 -2.61
N GLY A 250 -16.01 -12.75 -3.22
CA GLY A 250 -17.31 -12.62 -2.57
C GLY A 250 -17.76 -11.16 -2.45
N GLU A 251 -18.97 -10.99 -1.93
CA GLU A 251 -19.57 -9.68 -1.71
C GLU A 251 -19.26 -9.24 -0.29
N LYS A 252 -18.87 -7.96 -0.15
CA LYS A 252 -18.77 -7.34 1.17
C LYS A 252 -20.16 -7.36 1.77
N LYS A 253 -20.32 -8.16 2.82
CA LYS A 253 -21.56 -8.10 3.60
C LYS A 253 -21.61 -6.69 4.19
N PRO A 254 -22.76 -6.01 4.14
CA PRO A 254 -22.92 -4.82 4.97
C PRO A 254 -22.57 -5.24 6.40
N GLU A 255 -21.71 -4.47 7.06
CA GLU A 255 -21.46 -4.66 8.48
C GLU A 255 -22.83 -4.52 9.17
N VAL A 256 -23.37 -5.64 9.66
CA VAL A 256 -24.59 -5.63 10.46
C VAL A 256 -24.17 -5.13 11.82
N TYR A 257 -24.30 -3.82 12.04
CA TYR A 257 -24.00 -3.24 13.34
C TYR A 257 -25.10 -3.64 14.31
N THR A 258 -24.70 -3.96 15.54
CA THR A 258 -25.65 -3.95 16.67
C THR A 258 -26.34 -2.59 16.67
N GLY A 259 -27.66 -2.55 16.51
CA GLY A 259 -28.45 -1.32 16.40
C GLY A 259 -28.79 -0.85 14.99
N ASP A 260 -28.20 -1.40 13.91
CA ASP A 260 -28.57 -1.07 12.52
C ASP A 260 -29.63 -2.06 12.06
N VAL A 261 -30.89 -1.74 12.38
CA VAL A 261 -32.03 -2.64 12.20
C VAL A 261 -32.58 -2.55 10.78
N ASN A 262 -32.42 -1.40 10.13
CA ASN A 262 -32.90 -1.19 8.77
C ASN A 262 -31.86 -1.59 7.68
N GLY A 263 -30.60 -1.80 8.07
CA GLY A 263 -29.51 -2.27 7.22
C GLY A 263 -28.91 -1.20 6.30
N ASP A 264 -29.03 0.09 6.64
CA ASP A 264 -28.50 1.21 5.85
C ASP A 264 -27.05 1.57 6.20
N GLY A 265 -26.48 0.91 7.21
CA GLY A 265 -25.10 1.10 7.67
C GLY A 265 -24.94 2.23 8.69
N VAL A 266 -26.02 2.85 9.18
CA VAL A 266 -26.00 3.96 10.13
C VAL A 266 -26.96 3.68 11.29
N VAL A 267 -26.43 3.55 12.51
CA VAL A 267 -27.28 3.41 13.70
C VAL A 267 -27.84 4.77 14.12
N ASP A 268 -29.12 5.02 13.85
CA ASP A 268 -29.80 6.26 14.20
C ASP A 268 -31.28 6.07 14.65
N SER A 269 -32.03 7.18 14.70
CA SER A 269 -33.43 7.17 15.12
C SER A 269 -34.38 6.35 14.20
N ALA A 270 -33.99 6.09 12.96
CA ALA A 270 -34.72 5.24 12.03
C ALA A 270 -34.71 3.80 12.52
N ASP A 271 -33.58 3.29 13.03
CA ASP A 271 -33.49 1.93 13.57
C ASP A 271 -34.33 1.76 14.83
N ALA A 272 -34.32 2.75 15.72
CA ALA A 272 -35.19 2.75 16.89
C ALA A 272 -36.68 2.72 16.48
N SER A 273 -37.03 3.41 15.40
CA SER A 273 -38.39 3.39 14.86
C SER A 273 -38.74 2.02 14.27
N GLU A 274 -37.78 1.35 13.63
CA GLU A 274 -37.94 0.00 13.09
C GLU A 274 -38.14 -1.03 14.21
N VAL A 275 -37.36 -0.97 15.29
CA VAL A 275 -37.56 -1.79 16.51
C VAL A 275 -38.98 -1.63 17.05
N LEU A 276 -39.48 -0.40 17.16
CA LEU A 276 -40.84 -0.14 17.65
C LEU A 276 -41.91 -0.67 16.69
N LEU A 277 -41.67 -0.62 15.38
CA LEU A 277 -42.55 -1.19 14.37
C LEU A 277 -42.63 -2.72 14.50
N ILE A 278 -41.47 -3.37 14.63
CA ILE A 278 -41.35 -4.81 14.85
C ILE A 278 -42.08 -5.22 16.13
N TYR A 279 -41.82 -4.53 17.24
CA TYR A 279 -42.45 -4.77 18.53
C TYR A 279 -43.99 -4.65 18.46
N ALA A 280 -44.50 -3.61 17.79
CA ALA A 280 -45.92 -3.40 17.59
C ALA A 280 -46.55 -4.53 16.74
N GLY A 281 -45.86 -4.97 15.69
CA GLY A 281 -46.26 -6.11 14.88
C GLY A 281 -46.38 -7.40 15.70
N ALA A 282 -45.33 -7.76 16.43
CA ALA A 282 -45.31 -8.94 17.29
C ALA A 282 -46.40 -8.88 18.38
N SER A 283 -46.59 -7.71 19.01
CA SER A 283 -47.59 -7.49 20.06
C SER A 283 -49.04 -7.57 19.58
N THR A 284 -49.27 -7.43 18.27
CA THR A 284 -50.62 -7.52 17.66
C THR A 284 -50.91 -8.87 17.02
N GLY A 285 -50.03 -9.86 17.22
CA GLY A 285 -50.16 -11.21 16.67
C GLY A 285 -49.70 -11.33 15.22
N GLY A 286 -48.83 -10.43 14.76
CA GLY A 286 -48.10 -10.56 13.50
C GLY A 286 -47.02 -11.63 13.53
N ASP A 287 -46.20 -11.67 12.47
CA ASP A 287 -45.09 -12.62 12.36
C ASP A 287 -44.00 -12.35 13.41
N ASP A 288 -43.31 -13.42 13.83
CA ASP A 288 -42.15 -13.32 14.72
C ASP A 288 -41.02 -12.51 14.08
N VAL A 289 -40.19 -11.88 14.91
CA VAL A 289 -39.01 -11.11 14.47
C VAL A 289 -38.11 -12.00 13.59
N PRO A 290 -37.81 -11.58 12.35
CA PRO A 290 -36.87 -12.29 11.49
C PRO A 290 -35.53 -12.57 12.21
N ALA A 291 -35.03 -13.79 12.11
CA ALA A 291 -33.83 -14.22 12.85
C ALA A 291 -32.57 -13.45 12.43
N ASP A 292 -32.54 -12.92 11.20
CA ASP A 292 -31.47 -12.10 10.64
C ASP A 292 -31.42 -10.67 11.19
N ILE A 293 -32.55 -10.13 11.66
CA ILE A 293 -32.59 -8.79 12.28
C ILE A 293 -32.59 -8.85 13.81
N LYS A 294 -32.93 -10.01 14.39
CA LYS A 294 -33.05 -10.16 15.84
C LYS A 294 -31.75 -9.82 16.57
N ASP A 295 -30.61 -10.30 16.06
CA ASP A 295 -29.31 -10.04 16.68
C ASP A 295 -28.91 -8.55 16.58
N ALA A 296 -29.38 -7.84 15.56
CA ALA A 296 -29.15 -6.40 15.42
C ALA A 296 -30.12 -5.56 16.25
N ALA A 297 -31.30 -6.10 16.57
CA ALA A 297 -32.40 -5.38 17.22
C ALA A 297 -32.51 -5.63 18.73
N ASP A 298 -31.98 -6.75 19.27
CA ASP A 298 -31.92 -7.06 20.70
C ASP A 298 -30.62 -6.49 21.30
N ILE A 299 -30.66 -5.22 21.70
CA ILE A 299 -29.49 -4.44 22.11
C ILE A 299 -29.11 -4.73 23.55
N ASN A 300 -30.10 -4.99 24.40
CA ASN A 300 -29.87 -5.29 25.81
C ASN A 300 -29.53 -6.78 26.06
N GLY A 301 -29.71 -7.65 25.05
CA GLY A 301 -29.41 -9.08 25.11
C GLY A 301 -30.38 -9.89 25.96
N ASP A 302 -31.61 -9.40 26.18
CA ASP A 302 -32.62 -10.08 27.00
C ASP A 302 -33.45 -11.13 26.22
N GLY A 303 -33.22 -11.23 24.90
CA GLY A 303 -33.88 -12.17 24.00
C GLY A 303 -35.20 -11.66 23.43
N LEU A 304 -35.63 -10.46 23.81
CA LEU A 304 -36.80 -9.74 23.31
C LEU A 304 -36.34 -8.60 22.40
N VAL A 305 -37.22 -8.18 21.50
CA VAL A 305 -37.01 -6.97 20.68
C VAL A 305 -38.16 -6.04 21.00
N ASP A 306 -37.89 -5.04 21.83
CA ASP A 306 -38.91 -4.14 22.36
C ASP A 306 -38.45 -2.69 22.53
N SER A 307 -39.28 -1.88 23.22
CA SER A 307 -39.01 -0.47 23.44
C SER A 307 -37.72 -0.16 24.22
N ALA A 308 -37.21 -1.10 25.00
CA ALA A 308 -35.94 -0.95 25.71
C ALA A 308 -34.78 -0.88 24.72
N ASP A 309 -34.78 -1.74 23.70
CA ASP A 309 -33.78 -1.74 22.64
C ASP A 309 -33.81 -0.45 21.82
N ALA A 310 -35.02 0.00 21.44
CA ALA A 310 -35.20 1.27 20.76
C ALA A 310 -34.66 2.46 21.58
N SER A 311 -34.79 2.40 22.91
CA SER A 311 -34.28 3.45 23.80
C SER A 311 -32.75 3.46 23.83
N LEU A 312 -32.11 2.29 23.83
CA LEU A 312 -30.66 2.16 23.78
C LEU A 312 -30.09 2.66 22.44
N ILE A 313 -30.76 2.36 21.31
CA ILE A 313 -30.39 2.90 20.00
C ILE A 313 -30.45 4.44 20.01
N LEU A 314 -31.52 5.03 20.55
CA LEU A 314 -31.65 6.49 20.66
C LEU A 314 -30.59 7.09 21.60
N GLU A 315 -30.20 6.38 22.65
CA GLU A 315 -29.12 6.79 23.54
C GLU A 315 -27.78 6.84 22.81
N TYR A 316 -27.45 5.78 22.06
CA TYR A 316 -26.27 5.75 21.21
C TYR A 316 -26.28 6.85 20.14
N TYR A 317 -27.42 7.03 19.45
CA TYR A 317 -27.59 8.10 18.48
C TYR A 317 -27.33 9.48 19.09
N ALA A 318 -27.82 9.74 20.31
CA ALA A 318 -27.54 10.98 21.02
C ALA A 318 -26.05 11.12 21.41
N TYR A 319 -25.40 10.02 21.82
CA TYR A 319 -23.97 9.98 22.14
C TYR A 319 -23.12 10.39 20.92
N VAL A 320 -23.30 9.75 19.76
CA VAL A 320 -22.53 10.09 18.56
C VAL A 320 -22.89 11.48 18.02
N SER A 321 -24.16 11.89 18.11
CA SER A 321 -24.60 13.23 17.72
C SER A 321 -24.01 14.35 18.58
N THR A 322 -23.49 14.03 19.77
CA THR A 322 -22.84 14.98 20.68
C THR A 322 -21.32 14.86 20.70
N GLY A 323 -20.74 14.09 19.77
CA GLY A 323 -19.28 13.97 19.57
C GLY A 323 -18.66 12.71 20.16
N GLY A 324 -19.47 11.72 20.54
CA GLY A 324 -18.99 10.37 20.84
C GLY A 324 -18.31 9.71 19.64
N THR A 325 -17.32 8.87 19.90
CA THR A 325 -16.49 8.24 18.85
C THR A 325 -16.44 6.73 18.89
N ASP A 326 -17.08 6.11 19.90
CA ASP A 326 -17.14 4.65 20.00
C ASP A 326 -18.07 4.10 18.91
N THR A 327 -17.72 2.94 18.38
CA THR A 327 -18.60 2.17 17.49
C THR A 327 -19.84 1.64 18.25
N PRO A 328 -20.94 1.26 17.56
CA PRO A 328 -22.13 0.72 18.24
C PRO A 328 -21.80 -0.47 19.15
N ASP A 329 -20.99 -1.40 18.64
CA ASP A 329 -20.51 -2.58 19.37
C ASP A 329 -19.71 -2.23 20.64
N GLU A 330 -18.83 -1.22 20.56
CA GLU A 330 -18.05 -0.75 21.72
C GLU A 330 -18.94 -0.06 22.74
N TYR A 331 -19.89 0.76 22.28
CA TYR A 331 -20.83 1.46 23.15
C TYR A 331 -21.70 0.48 23.92
N PHE A 332 -22.43 -0.41 23.23
CA PHE A 332 -23.38 -1.31 23.86
C PHE A 332 -22.72 -2.35 24.77
N LYS A 333 -21.49 -2.81 24.46
CA LYS A 333 -20.72 -3.70 25.36
C LYS A 333 -20.33 -3.02 26.68
N ASN A 334 -20.10 -1.71 26.69
CA ASN A 334 -19.70 -0.97 27.88
C ASN A 334 -20.90 -0.51 28.73
N SER A 335 -22.04 -0.25 28.11
CA SER A 335 -23.26 0.22 28.77
C SER A 335 -23.97 -0.86 29.60
N GLY A 336 -23.81 -2.14 29.25
CA GLY A 336 -24.43 -3.28 29.97
C GLY A 336 -23.86 -3.60 31.37
N ASN A 337 -22.90 -2.82 31.87
CA ASN A 337 -22.27 -2.99 33.19
C ASN A 337 -22.67 -1.92 34.22
N GLN A 338 -23.69 -1.09 33.95
CA GLN A 338 -24.18 -0.07 34.88
C GLN A 338 -25.45 -0.46 35.64
#